data_AF-A0A9X6RQ49-F1
#
_entry.id   AF-A0A9X6RQ49-F1
#
_cell.length_a   1.000
_cell.length_b   1.000
_cell.length_c   1.000
_cell.angle_alpha   90.00
_cell.angle_beta   90.00
_cell.angle_gamma   90.00
#
_symmetry.space_group_name_H-M   'P 1'
#
loop_
_entity.id
_entity.type
_entity.pdbx_description
1 polymer ?
#
loop_
_entity_poly.entity_id
_entity_poly.type
_entity_poly.pdbx_seq_one_letter_code
_entity_poly.pdbx_strand_id
1 'polypeptide(L)'
;QAIGIIGREALGAGTDIDKLQRALRSVDAGNSIRQVQNELRDLQQEAGRTEKKFEGLKVGLENVIGGLAAGGGIATAIEKAMDMSKLKTKIEIGFDVPESSKKSVEDAVRGISAYGLDAEEALEGVRRQWALNKDVSDEANASFVKSAAVISNAYAGIDFTELIQETNEIGNELGISQEGALGMADALLKMGFPPEQLDIIAEYGGQLTRAGYNAEEVQAIMAAGVETGTWN
;
A
#
# COMPACT_ATOMS: atom_id res chain seq x y z
N GLN A 1 30.10 -23.33 26.22
CA GLN A 1 30.28 -23.20 24.76
C GLN A 1 28.90 -22.99 24.14
N ALA A 2 28.55 -21.75 23.77
CA ALA A 2 27.27 -21.42 23.13
C ALA A 2 27.38 -20.06 22.40
N ILE A 3 28.35 -19.93 21.48
CA ILE A 3 28.49 -18.79 20.54
C ILE A 3 28.67 -19.37 19.12
N GLY A 4 27.81 -20.31 18.73
CA GLY A 4 27.97 -21.07 17.47
C GLY A 4 26.81 -20.99 16.49
N ILE A 5 25.66 -20.41 16.86
CA ILE A 5 24.43 -20.54 16.07
C ILE A 5 23.86 -19.20 15.60
N ILE A 6 24.26 -18.06 16.18
CA ILE A 6 23.79 -16.73 15.73
C ILE A 6 24.61 -16.18 14.54
N GLY A 7 25.73 -16.82 14.17
CA GLY A 7 26.64 -16.30 13.14
C GLY A 7 26.33 -16.65 11.68
N ARG A 8 25.21 -17.32 11.36
CA ARG A 8 24.96 -17.83 9.98
C ARG A 8 23.78 -17.19 9.25
N GLU A 9 22.81 -16.59 9.94
CA GLU A 9 21.70 -15.86 9.30
C GLU A 9 22.02 -14.39 9.03
N ALA A 10 22.93 -13.78 9.79
CA ALA A 10 23.37 -12.40 9.56
C ALA A 10 24.36 -12.24 8.38
N LEU A 11 24.94 -13.35 7.90
CA LEU A 11 25.91 -13.31 6.79
C LEU A 11 25.25 -13.18 5.40
N GLY A 12 23.95 -13.43 5.27
CA GLY A 12 23.20 -13.19 4.02
C GLY A 12 23.04 -11.69 3.75
N ALA A 13 22.40 -10.98 4.70
CA ALA A 13 22.16 -9.54 4.60
C ALA A 13 23.46 -8.70 4.48
N GLY A 14 24.52 -9.09 5.19
CA GLY A 14 25.81 -8.38 5.12
C GLY A 14 26.53 -8.54 3.77
N THR A 15 26.39 -9.68 3.11
CA THR A 15 27.03 -9.92 1.80
C THR A 15 26.35 -9.12 0.68
N ASP A 16 25.04 -8.92 0.80
CA ASP A 16 24.24 -8.20 -0.19
C ASP A 16 24.36 -6.68 -0.03
N ILE A 17 24.52 -6.19 1.21
CA ILE A 17 24.87 -4.78 1.48
C ILE A 17 26.25 -4.42 0.91
N ASP A 18 27.25 -5.29 1.02
CA ASP A 18 28.58 -5.06 0.43
C ASP A 18 28.57 -5.09 -1.10
N LYS A 19 27.65 -5.82 -1.72
CA LYS A 19 27.44 -5.80 -3.18
C LYS A 19 26.70 -4.52 -3.61
N LEU A 20 25.64 -4.13 -2.89
CA LEU A 20 24.88 -2.90 -3.14
C LEU A 20 25.77 -1.65 -2.99
N GLN A 21 26.60 -1.59 -1.95
CA GLN A 21 27.58 -0.52 -1.77
C GLN A 21 28.64 -0.48 -2.88
N ARG A 22 29.01 -1.64 -3.45
CA ARG A 22 29.92 -1.70 -4.61
C ARG A 22 29.23 -1.21 -5.89
N ALA A 23 27.97 -1.58 -6.11
CA ALA A 23 27.17 -1.10 -7.24
C ALA A 23 27.01 0.43 -7.19
N LEU A 24 26.68 0.99 -6.03
CA LEU A 24 26.55 2.43 -5.81
C LEU A 24 27.89 3.18 -5.97
N ARG A 25 29.01 2.62 -5.49
CA ARG A 25 30.36 3.18 -5.72
C ARG A 25 30.83 3.05 -7.18
N SER A 26 30.25 2.15 -7.97
CA SER A 26 30.59 1.99 -9.38
C SER A 26 29.99 3.08 -10.27
N VAL A 27 28.88 3.68 -9.84
CA VAL A 27 28.22 4.83 -10.50
C VAL A 27 29.07 6.10 -10.34
N ASP A 28 29.65 6.31 -9.16
CA ASP A 28 30.54 7.45 -8.87
C ASP A 28 31.91 7.34 -9.59
N ALA A 29 32.25 6.14 -10.09
CA ALA A 29 33.48 5.84 -10.82
C ALA A 29 33.34 5.88 -12.36
N GLY A 30 32.16 6.24 -12.90
CA GLY A 30 31.95 6.43 -14.33
C GLY A 30 31.66 5.16 -15.14
N ASN A 31 31.21 4.06 -14.51
CA ASN A 31 30.78 2.86 -15.24
C ASN A 31 29.39 3.02 -15.87
N SER A 32 29.13 2.32 -16.98
CA SER A 32 27.94 2.51 -17.81
C SER A 32 26.67 1.99 -17.14
N ILE A 33 25.54 2.71 -17.30
CA ILE A 33 24.17 2.34 -16.84
C ILE A 33 23.80 0.87 -17.15
N ARG A 34 24.32 0.31 -18.25
CA ARG A 34 24.14 -1.11 -18.61
C ARG A 34 24.72 -2.11 -17.60
N GLN A 35 25.76 -1.73 -16.86
CA GLN A 35 26.36 -2.58 -15.83
C GLN A 35 25.52 -2.56 -14.55
N VAL A 36 24.98 -1.40 -14.18
CA VAL A 36 24.00 -1.26 -13.07
C VAL A 36 22.74 -2.06 -13.38
N GLN A 37 22.24 -2.02 -14.62
CA GLN A 37 21.10 -2.84 -15.06
C GLN A 37 21.39 -4.35 -14.94
N ASN A 38 22.61 -4.81 -15.25
CA ASN A 38 22.96 -6.22 -15.10
C ASN A 38 23.11 -6.64 -13.63
N GLU A 39 23.68 -5.79 -12.78
CA GLU A 39 23.84 -6.05 -11.35
C GLU A 39 22.48 -6.04 -10.61
N LEU A 40 21.55 -5.15 -10.99
CA LEU A 40 20.16 -5.17 -10.53
C LEU A 40 19.42 -6.42 -11.03
N ARG A 41 19.68 -6.87 -12.26
CA ARG A 41 19.10 -8.11 -12.82
C ARG A 41 19.60 -9.38 -12.11
N ASP A 42 20.86 -9.38 -11.69
CA ASP A 42 21.42 -10.48 -10.89
C ASP A 42 20.84 -10.47 -9.46
N LEU A 43 20.62 -9.28 -8.88
CA LEU A 43 19.91 -9.12 -7.61
C LEU A 43 18.44 -9.58 -7.70
N GLN A 44 17.76 -9.29 -8.81
CA GLN A 44 16.42 -9.79 -9.12
C GLN A 44 16.37 -11.31 -9.30
N GLN A 45 17.40 -11.95 -9.84
CA GLN A 45 17.46 -13.42 -9.95
C GLN A 45 17.68 -14.08 -8.58
N GLU A 46 18.43 -13.44 -7.69
CA GLU A 46 18.61 -13.90 -6.30
C GLU A 46 17.33 -13.63 -5.46
N ALA A 47 16.65 -12.51 -5.71
CA ALA A 47 15.31 -12.20 -5.22
C ALA A 47 14.20 -13.05 -5.88
N GLY A 48 14.42 -13.65 -7.06
CA GLY A 48 13.46 -14.52 -7.76
C GLY A 48 13.18 -15.83 -7.02
N ARG A 49 14.05 -16.25 -6.10
CA ARG A 49 13.73 -17.31 -5.11
C ARG A 49 12.69 -16.88 -4.07
N THR A 50 12.28 -15.62 -4.12
CA THR A 50 11.27 -14.93 -3.32
C THR A 50 9.98 -14.69 -4.10
N GLU A 51 9.76 -15.34 -5.26
CA GLU A 51 8.43 -15.42 -5.91
C GLU A 51 7.33 -15.92 -4.94
N LYS A 52 7.71 -16.68 -3.91
CA LYS A 52 6.82 -17.07 -2.80
C LYS A 52 6.27 -15.90 -1.98
N LYS A 53 6.83 -14.68 -2.06
CA LYS A 53 6.30 -13.51 -1.36
C LYS A 53 5.20 -12.77 -2.12
N PHE A 54 5.08 -12.89 -3.45
CA PHE A 54 3.95 -12.31 -4.19
C PHE A 54 2.66 -13.11 -3.98
N GLU A 55 2.76 -14.46 -3.98
CA GLU A 55 1.69 -15.29 -3.43
C GLU A 55 1.44 -14.96 -1.95
N GLY A 56 2.50 -14.67 -1.18
CA GLY A 56 2.41 -14.22 0.22
C GLY A 56 1.74 -12.85 0.44
N LEU A 57 1.81 -11.92 -0.52
CA LEU A 57 1.18 -10.60 -0.50
C LEU A 57 -0.30 -10.68 -0.87
N LYS A 58 -0.62 -11.52 -1.87
CA LYS A 58 -2.00 -11.90 -2.20
C LYS A 58 -2.66 -12.66 -1.04
N VAL A 59 -1.96 -13.64 -0.47
CA VAL A 59 -2.37 -14.36 0.75
C VAL A 59 -2.38 -13.42 1.98
N GLY A 60 -1.52 -12.40 2.02
CA GLY A 60 -1.47 -11.38 3.06
C GLY A 60 -2.71 -10.49 3.07
N LEU A 61 -3.14 -10.02 1.90
CA LEU A 61 -4.41 -9.32 1.70
C LEU A 61 -5.62 -10.24 1.97
N GLU A 62 -5.61 -11.48 1.48
CA GLU A 62 -6.64 -12.49 1.80
C GLU A 62 -6.70 -12.80 3.32
N ASN A 63 -5.57 -12.78 4.03
CA ASN A 63 -5.47 -12.97 5.48
C ASN A 63 -5.71 -11.69 6.29
N VAL A 64 -5.59 -10.48 5.75
CA VAL A 64 -6.12 -9.27 6.40
C VAL A 64 -7.65 -9.29 6.28
N ILE A 65 -8.16 -9.69 5.12
CA ILE A 65 -9.60 -9.90 4.89
C ILE A 65 -10.16 -11.04 5.78
N GLY A 66 -9.39 -12.12 6.03
CA GLY A 66 -9.80 -13.27 6.83
C GLY A 66 -9.38 -13.27 8.31
N GLY A 67 -8.29 -12.61 8.68
CA GLY A 67 -7.65 -12.63 10.01
C GLY A 67 -8.23 -11.63 11.01
N LEU A 68 -9.02 -10.66 10.55
CA LEU A 68 -9.83 -9.78 11.39
C LEU A 68 -11.04 -10.50 12.02
N ALA A 69 -11.32 -11.75 11.64
CA ALA A 69 -12.38 -12.55 12.25
C ALA A 69 -12.01 -13.16 13.62
N ALA A 70 -10.73 -13.12 14.05
CA ALA A 70 -10.24 -13.91 15.19
C ALA A 70 -9.64 -13.13 16.37
N GLY A 71 -9.55 -11.80 16.32
CA GLY A 71 -8.97 -10.98 17.40
C GLY A 71 -9.95 -9.94 17.91
N GLY A 72 -10.51 -10.15 19.10
CA GLY A 72 -11.63 -9.38 19.65
C GLY A 72 -11.41 -7.85 19.69
N GLY A 73 -12.43 -7.13 19.22
CA GLY A 73 -12.48 -5.67 19.27
C GLY A 73 -13.69 -5.02 18.58
N ILE A 74 -14.50 -5.76 17.80
CA ILE A 74 -15.66 -5.24 17.05
C ILE A 74 -16.96 -5.37 17.87
N ALA A 75 -17.02 -4.85 19.10
CA ALA A 75 -18.26 -5.00 19.89
C ALA A 75 -18.71 -3.79 20.72
N THR A 76 -17.88 -2.76 20.97
CA THR A 76 -18.25 -1.74 21.97
C THR A 76 -17.82 -0.32 21.64
N ALA A 77 -18.21 0.19 20.46
CA ALA A 77 -18.29 1.63 20.19
C ALA A 77 -19.21 1.94 19.00
N ILE A 78 -20.53 1.75 19.13
CA ILE A 78 -21.50 2.32 18.18
C ILE A 78 -22.32 3.39 18.91
N GLU A 79 -21.71 4.55 19.12
CA GLU A 79 -22.42 5.79 19.47
C GLU A 79 -21.76 6.99 18.75
N LYS A 80 -21.73 6.95 17.41
CA LYS A 80 -21.46 8.11 16.53
C LYS A 80 -22.09 7.91 15.13
N ALA A 81 -23.23 7.24 15.05
CA ALA A 81 -23.87 6.99 13.76
C ALA A 81 -24.45 8.30 13.18
N MET A 82 -24.04 8.67 11.96
CA MET A 82 -24.78 9.61 11.14
C MET A 82 -26.23 9.10 10.99
N ASP A 83 -27.23 9.96 11.21
CA ASP A 83 -28.64 9.60 11.02
C ASP A 83 -28.81 9.00 9.62
N MET A 84 -29.46 7.84 9.53
CA MET A 84 -29.64 7.14 8.27
C MET A 84 -30.34 7.95 7.18
N SER A 85 -31.26 8.80 7.59
CA SER A 85 -31.98 9.68 6.66
C SER A 85 -31.03 10.75 6.11
N LYS A 86 -30.10 11.24 6.94
CA LYS A 86 -29.06 12.19 6.53
C LYS A 86 -28.01 11.53 5.66
N LEU A 87 -27.55 10.33 6.02
CA LEU A 87 -26.59 9.57 5.23
C LEU A 87 -27.14 9.29 3.82
N LYS A 88 -28.36 8.78 3.72
CA LYS A 88 -29.03 8.54 2.42
C LYS A 88 -29.13 9.82 1.59
N THR A 89 -29.62 10.91 2.19
CA THR A 89 -29.69 12.22 1.52
C THR A 89 -28.32 12.66 1.00
N LYS A 90 -27.25 12.50 1.80
CA LYS A 90 -25.89 12.86 1.39
C LYS A 90 -25.37 11.97 0.26
N ILE A 91 -25.71 10.67 0.26
CA ILE A 91 -25.34 9.75 -0.82
C ILE A 91 -26.12 10.09 -2.10
N GLU A 92 -27.40 10.41 -2.01
CA GLU A 92 -28.24 10.81 -3.15
C GLU A 92 -27.68 12.06 -3.83
N ILE A 93 -27.31 13.08 -3.05
CA ILE A 93 -26.86 14.38 -3.56
C ILE A 93 -25.38 14.36 -3.95
N GLY A 94 -24.53 13.70 -3.15
CA GLY A 94 -23.07 13.84 -3.22
C GLY A 94 -22.36 12.79 -4.07
N PHE A 95 -23.03 11.68 -4.40
CA PHE A 95 -22.41 10.58 -5.16
C PHE A 95 -22.97 10.51 -6.57
N ASP A 96 -22.08 10.68 -7.54
CA ASP A 96 -22.34 10.46 -8.95
C ASP A 96 -22.17 8.96 -9.28
N VAL A 97 -23.12 8.15 -8.80
CA VAL A 97 -23.16 6.69 -9.00
C VAL A 97 -24.57 6.25 -9.41
N PRO A 98 -24.72 5.14 -10.15
CA PRO A 98 -26.04 4.59 -10.48
C PRO A 98 -26.86 4.25 -9.22
N GLU A 99 -28.19 4.27 -9.34
CA GLU A 99 -29.10 3.91 -8.23
C GLU A 99 -28.83 2.52 -7.65
N SER A 100 -28.42 1.56 -8.48
CA SER A 100 -28.03 0.20 -8.04
C SER A 100 -26.85 0.19 -7.06
N SER A 101 -25.97 1.20 -7.15
CA SER A 101 -24.74 1.29 -6.36
C SER A 101 -24.93 2.05 -5.05
N LYS A 102 -26.03 2.80 -4.89
CA LYS A 102 -26.30 3.61 -3.69
C LYS A 102 -26.32 2.77 -2.41
N LYS A 103 -26.84 1.53 -2.49
CA LYS A 103 -26.84 0.62 -1.35
C LYS A 103 -25.43 0.13 -0.99
N SER A 104 -24.62 -0.20 -1.98
CA SER A 104 -23.22 -0.59 -1.80
C SER A 104 -22.42 0.53 -1.13
N VAL A 105 -22.62 1.77 -1.57
CA VAL A 105 -22.03 2.96 -0.95
C VAL A 105 -22.48 3.11 0.50
N GLU A 106 -23.78 2.99 0.80
CA GLU A 106 -24.32 3.08 2.16
C GLU A 106 -23.68 2.03 3.09
N ASP A 107 -23.57 0.80 2.61
CA ASP A 107 -23.01 -0.31 3.38
C ASP A 107 -21.50 -0.17 3.57
N ALA A 108 -20.78 0.34 2.57
CA ALA A 108 -19.36 0.66 2.68
C ALA A 108 -19.11 1.73 3.76
N VAL A 109 -19.80 2.88 3.71
CA VAL A 109 -19.64 3.96 4.71
C VAL A 109 -19.87 3.42 6.13
N ARG A 110 -20.95 2.65 6.33
CA ARG A 110 -21.27 2.05 7.63
C ARG A 110 -20.23 1.04 8.10
N GLY A 111 -19.79 0.17 7.21
CA GLY A 111 -18.81 -0.87 7.52
C GLY A 111 -17.47 -0.27 7.92
N ILE A 112 -17.09 0.84 7.29
CA ILE A 112 -15.83 1.52 7.55
C ILE A 112 -15.84 2.28 8.88
N SER A 113 -16.96 2.92 9.26
CA SER A 113 -17.08 3.60 10.57
C SER A 113 -16.87 2.64 11.74
N ALA A 114 -17.10 1.33 11.57
CA ALA A 114 -16.80 0.33 12.59
C ALA A 114 -15.29 0.18 12.89
N TYR A 115 -14.41 0.68 12.01
CA TYR A 115 -12.97 0.71 12.21
C TYR A 115 -12.48 1.96 12.96
N GLY A 116 -13.39 2.78 13.49
CA GLY A 116 -13.05 3.94 14.32
C GLY A 116 -12.99 5.27 13.57
N LEU A 117 -13.19 5.27 12.26
CA LEU A 117 -13.29 6.48 11.45
C LEU A 117 -14.59 7.23 11.74
N ASP A 118 -14.52 8.56 11.74
CA ASP A 118 -15.71 9.40 11.87
C ASP A 118 -16.64 9.18 10.66
N ALA A 119 -17.95 9.30 10.87
CA ALA A 119 -18.92 9.02 9.82
C ALA A 119 -18.81 9.98 8.62
N GLU A 120 -18.38 11.23 8.83
CA GLU A 120 -18.15 12.19 7.74
C GLU A 120 -16.87 11.86 6.97
N GLU A 121 -15.82 11.46 7.67
CA GLU A 121 -14.56 11.02 7.06
C GLU A 121 -14.75 9.74 6.23
N ALA A 122 -15.47 8.76 6.79
CA ALA A 122 -15.85 7.54 6.08
C ALA A 122 -16.67 7.85 4.83
N LEU A 123 -17.65 8.77 4.93
CA LEU A 123 -18.47 9.19 3.79
C LEU A 123 -17.62 9.83 2.69
N GLU A 124 -16.73 10.75 3.04
CA GLU A 124 -15.87 11.45 2.07
C GLU A 124 -14.88 10.50 1.40
N GLY A 125 -14.26 9.58 2.14
CA GLY A 125 -13.35 8.58 1.54
C GLY A 125 -14.09 7.64 0.60
N VAL A 126 -15.26 7.12 0.97
CA VAL A 126 -16.07 6.27 0.07
C VAL A 126 -16.49 7.06 -1.17
N ARG A 127 -16.87 8.32 -1.02
CA ARG A 127 -17.20 9.21 -2.15
C ARG A 127 -16.03 9.36 -3.10
N ARG A 128 -14.85 9.62 -2.55
CA ARG A 128 -13.61 9.77 -3.34
C ARG A 128 -13.27 8.49 -4.08
N GLN A 129 -13.30 7.34 -3.40
CA GLN A 129 -12.99 6.06 -4.03
C GLN A 129 -13.90 5.78 -5.24
N TRP A 130 -15.22 5.89 -5.07
CA TRP A 130 -16.17 5.67 -6.16
C TRP A 130 -16.01 6.69 -7.29
N ALA A 131 -15.62 7.92 -6.98
CA ALA A 131 -15.39 8.95 -7.99
C ALA A 131 -14.10 8.73 -8.78
N LEU A 132 -13.02 8.27 -8.13
CA LEU A 132 -11.73 7.97 -8.77
C LEU A 132 -11.79 6.68 -9.60
N ASN A 133 -12.72 5.77 -9.28
CA ASN A 133 -12.77 4.42 -9.84
C ASN A 133 -14.18 4.06 -10.30
N LYS A 134 -14.74 4.91 -11.16
CA LYS A 134 -16.10 4.73 -11.69
C LYS A 134 -16.27 3.47 -12.54
N ASP A 135 -15.17 2.96 -13.11
CA ASP A 135 -15.18 1.83 -14.04
C ASP A 135 -14.89 0.49 -13.36
N VAL A 136 -14.65 0.45 -12.04
CA VAL A 136 -14.49 -0.80 -11.28
C VAL A 136 -15.80 -1.17 -10.58
N SER A 137 -15.93 -2.43 -10.14
CA SER A 137 -17.16 -2.90 -9.50
C SER A 137 -17.34 -2.31 -8.10
N ASP A 138 -18.60 -2.22 -7.65
CA ASP A 138 -18.93 -1.78 -6.29
C ASP A 138 -18.25 -2.66 -5.23
N GLU A 139 -18.13 -3.97 -5.48
CA GLU A 139 -17.45 -4.91 -4.58
C GLU A 139 -15.95 -4.62 -4.48
N ALA A 140 -15.31 -4.29 -5.61
CA ALA A 140 -13.89 -3.91 -5.63
C ALA A 140 -13.67 -2.61 -4.84
N ASN A 141 -14.49 -1.59 -5.12
CA ASN A 141 -14.46 -0.33 -4.39
C ASN A 141 -14.71 -0.53 -2.88
N ALA A 142 -15.69 -1.36 -2.50
CA ALA A 142 -16.00 -1.66 -1.10
C ALA A 142 -14.85 -2.41 -0.39
N SER A 143 -14.21 -3.34 -1.10
CA SER A 143 -13.04 -4.05 -0.58
C SER A 143 -11.85 -3.11 -0.37
N PHE A 144 -11.63 -2.20 -1.32
CA PHE A 144 -10.54 -1.23 -1.26
C PHE A 144 -10.69 -0.30 -0.04
N VAL A 145 -11.84 0.36 0.12
CA VAL A 145 -12.06 1.30 1.23
C VAL A 145 -12.00 0.63 2.59
N LYS A 146 -12.41 -0.64 2.68
CA LYS A 146 -12.27 -1.42 3.92
C LYS A 146 -10.81 -1.65 4.27
N SER A 147 -9.99 -2.03 3.29
CA SER A 147 -8.55 -2.22 3.49
C SER A 147 -7.84 -0.91 3.82
N ALA A 148 -8.16 0.17 3.10
CA ALA A 148 -7.60 1.49 3.36
C ALA A 148 -7.95 1.99 4.78
N ALA A 149 -9.17 1.76 5.27
CA ALA A 149 -9.57 2.11 6.62
C ALA A 149 -8.83 1.33 7.71
N VAL A 150 -8.53 0.05 7.45
CA VAL A 150 -7.72 -0.77 8.35
C VAL A 150 -6.29 -0.22 8.42
N ILE A 151 -5.71 0.15 7.27
CA ILE A 151 -4.36 0.70 7.19
C ILE A 151 -4.29 2.07 7.89
N SER A 152 -5.19 3.00 7.57
CA SER A 152 -5.17 4.34 8.17
C SER A 152 -5.36 4.32 9.69
N ASN A 153 -6.14 3.37 10.21
CA ASN A 153 -6.30 3.20 11.65
C ASN A 153 -5.12 2.46 12.32
N ALA A 154 -4.32 1.69 11.56
CA ALA A 154 -3.16 0.96 12.08
C ALA A 154 -1.90 1.84 12.18
N TYR A 155 -1.77 2.85 11.32
CA TYR A 155 -0.60 3.71 11.23
C TYR A 155 -0.96 5.16 11.56
N ALA A 156 -0.39 5.68 12.65
CA ALA A 156 -0.53 7.09 12.98
C ALA A 156 0.09 7.96 11.88
N GLY A 157 -0.57 9.07 11.53
CA GLY A 157 -0.13 9.99 10.48
C GLY A 157 -0.74 9.72 9.11
N ILE A 158 -1.49 8.63 8.94
CA ILE A 158 -2.24 8.39 7.69
C ILE A 158 -3.66 8.96 7.81
N ASP A 159 -3.99 9.93 6.96
CA ASP A 159 -5.38 10.34 6.73
C ASP A 159 -6.06 9.35 5.78
N PHE A 160 -7.27 8.89 6.12
CA PHE A 160 -7.99 7.89 5.32
C PHE A 160 -8.28 8.38 3.90
N THR A 161 -8.62 9.66 3.75
CA THR A 161 -8.99 10.23 2.46
C THR A 161 -7.77 10.55 1.59
N GLU A 162 -6.65 10.88 2.23
CA GLU A 162 -5.33 11.04 1.59
C GLU A 162 -4.81 9.70 1.10
N LEU A 163 -4.85 8.64 1.93
CA LEU A 163 -4.43 7.30 1.53
C LEU A 163 -5.15 6.81 0.26
N ILE A 164 -6.46 7.08 0.15
CA ILE A 164 -7.25 6.74 -1.05
C ILE A 164 -6.71 7.49 -2.28
N GLN A 165 -6.44 8.79 -2.13
CA GLN A 165 -5.94 9.65 -3.21
C GLN A 165 -4.53 9.26 -3.65
N GLU A 166 -3.60 9.16 -2.70
CA GLU A 166 -2.20 8.79 -2.96
C GLU A 166 -2.11 7.39 -3.56
N THR A 167 -2.90 6.44 -3.07
CA THR A 167 -2.93 5.09 -3.66
C THR A 167 -3.43 5.08 -5.10
N ASN A 168 -4.40 5.95 -5.44
CA ASN A 168 -4.82 6.13 -6.84
C ASN A 168 -3.67 6.69 -7.69
N GLU A 169 -2.93 7.67 -7.17
CA GLU A 169 -1.78 8.27 -7.84
C GLU A 169 -0.64 7.27 -8.04
N ILE A 170 -0.32 6.46 -7.03
CA ILE A 170 0.64 5.35 -7.13
C ILE A 170 0.19 4.38 -8.23
N GLY A 171 -1.08 3.96 -8.23
CA GLY A 171 -1.62 3.07 -9.25
C GLY A 171 -1.43 3.62 -10.67
N ASN A 172 -1.74 4.91 -10.86
CA ASN A 172 -1.61 5.60 -12.14
C ASN A 172 -0.15 5.75 -12.60
N GLU A 173 0.76 6.18 -11.73
CA GLU A 173 2.17 6.42 -12.08
C GLU A 173 2.96 5.12 -12.31
N LEU A 174 2.57 4.02 -11.65
CA LEU A 174 3.23 2.72 -11.78
C LEU A 174 2.53 1.79 -12.77
N GLY A 175 1.34 2.16 -13.27
CA GLY A 175 0.57 1.36 -14.21
C GLY A 175 0.03 0.06 -13.59
N ILE A 176 -0.32 0.08 -12.31
CA ILE A 176 -0.86 -1.06 -11.55
C ILE A 176 -2.30 -0.79 -11.10
N SER A 177 -3.02 -1.85 -10.72
CA SER A 177 -4.34 -1.67 -10.11
C SER A 177 -4.21 -0.95 -8.77
N GLN A 178 -5.27 -0.26 -8.35
CA GLN A 178 -5.27 0.39 -7.05
C GLN A 178 -5.11 -0.59 -5.89
N GLU A 179 -5.66 -1.81 -5.98
CA GLU A 179 -5.43 -2.85 -4.97
C GLU A 179 -3.94 -3.22 -4.91
N GLY A 180 -3.27 -3.26 -6.06
CA GLY A 180 -1.82 -3.42 -6.14
C GLY A 180 -1.07 -2.27 -5.48
N ALA A 181 -1.49 -1.03 -5.75
CA ALA A 181 -0.91 0.17 -5.15
C ALA A 181 -1.13 0.21 -3.61
N LEU A 182 -2.31 -0.15 -3.12
CA LEU A 182 -2.61 -0.20 -1.68
C LEU A 182 -1.77 -1.28 -1.00
N GLY A 183 -1.63 -2.43 -1.64
CA GLY A 183 -0.78 -3.51 -1.17
C GLY A 183 0.70 -3.12 -1.14
N MET A 184 1.16 -2.34 -2.11
CA MET A 184 2.52 -1.79 -2.14
C MET A 184 2.74 -0.81 -0.99
N ALA A 185 1.82 0.15 -0.79
CA ALA A 185 1.88 1.11 0.30
C ALA A 185 1.89 0.40 1.67
N ASP A 186 0.98 -0.54 1.92
CA ASP A 186 0.95 -1.35 3.16
C ASP A 186 2.25 -2.13 3.36
N ALA A 187 2.82 -2.73 2.30
CA ALA A 187 4.09 -3.44 2.40
C ALA A 187 5.24 -2.49 2.78
N LEU A 188 5.31 -1.30 2.20
CA LEU A 188 6.33 -0.30 2.52
C LEU A 188 6.17 0.24 3.94
N LEU A 189 4.94 0.54 4.37
CA LEU A 189 4.62 0.94 5.74
C LEU A 189 5.07 -0.12 6.77
N LYS A 190 4.83 -1.42 6.48
CA LYS A 190 5.30 -2.53 7.33
C LYS A 190 6.82 -2.62 7.44
N MET A 191 7.55 -2.14 6.43
CA MET A 191 9.02 -2.08 6.45
C MET A 191 9.54 -0.82 7.16
N GLY A 192 8.67 0.13 7.51
CA GLY A 192 9.03 1.36 8.20
C GLY A 192 9.08 2.59 7.29
N PHE A 193 8.51 2.52 6.08
CA PHE A 193 8.31 3.71 5.26
C PHE A 193 7.47 4.75 6.02
N PRO A 194 7.83 6.04 6.01
CA PRO A 194 7.14 7.06 6.79
C PRO A 194 5.68 7.23 6.33
N PRO A 195 4.71 7.14 7.26
CA PRO A 195 3.28 7.27 6.94
C PRO A 195 2.87 8.59 6.29
N GLU A 196 3.53 9.69 6.64
CA GLU A 196 3.21 11.04 6.14
C GLU A 196 3.86 11.36 4.78
N GLN A 197 4.44 10.38 4.09
CA GLN A 197 5.20 10.60 2.85
C GLN A 197 4.85 9.58 1.76
N LEU A 198 3.65 9.00 1.79
CA LEU A 198 3.25 7.99 0.81
C LEU A 198 3.17 8.58 -0.62
N ASP A 199 2.90 9.88 -0.75
CA ASP A 199 3.02 10.66 -1.99
C ASP A 199 4.37 10.48 -2.72
N ILE A 200 5.48 10.30 -1.97
CA ILE A 200 6.82 10.03 -2.53
C ILE A 200 6.82 8.77 -3.42
N ILE A 201 6.00 7.78 -3.08
CA ILE A 201 5.90 6.54 -3.87
C ILE A 201 5.39 6.86 -5.27
N ALA A 202 4.39 7.73 -5.41
CA ALA A 202 3.89 8.17 -6.71
C ALA A 202 4.90 9.08 -7.42
N GLU A 203 5.49 10.05 -6.71
CA GLU A 203 6.42 11.02 -7.30
C GLU A 203 7.69 10.34 -7.86
N TYR A 204 8.45 9.66 -7.01
CA TYR A 204 9.67 8.98 -7.43
C TYR A 204 9.38 7.69 -8.18
N GLY A 205 8.30 6.98 -7.84
CA GLY A 205 7.89 5.80 -8.60
C GLY A 205 7.57 6.14 -10.05
N GLY A 206 6.85 7.23 -10.31
CA GLY A 206 6.61 7.71 -11.67
C GLY A 206 7.90 8.07 -12.42
N GLN A 207 8.89 8.67 -11.74
CA GLN A 207 10.20 8.95 -12.33
C GLN A 207 10.95 7.67 -12.71
N LEU A 208 10.91 6.65 -11.85
CA LEU A 208 11.50 5.34 -12.09
C LEU A 208 10.76 4.59 -13.22
N THR A 209 9.43 4.64 -13.26
CA THR A 209 8.63 4.10 -14.37
C THR A 209 9.05 4.73 -15.70
N ARG A 210 9.21 6.06 -15.75
CA ARG A 210 9.72 6.79 -16.93
C ARG A 210 11.17 6.41 -17.29
N ALA A 211 11.96 6.01 -16.30
CA ALA A 211 13.32 5.51 -16.51
C ALA A 211 13.35 4.02 -16.97
N GLY A 212 12.20 3.36 -17.05
CA GLY A 212 12.05 2.01 -17.58
C GLY A 212 11.94 0.91 -16.52
N TYR A 213 11.78 1.25 -15.24
CA TYR A 213 11.51 0.29 -14.18
C TYR A 213 10.03 -0.10 -14.15
N ASN A 214 9.72 -1.35 -13.81
CA ASN A 214 8.36 -1.78 -13.52
C ASN A 214 7.99 -1.54 -12.04
N ALA A 215 6.73 -1.76 -11.70
CA ALA A 215 6.21 -1.50 -10.36
C ALA A 215 6.91 -2.32 -9.27
N GLU A 216 7.28 -3.57 -9.56
CA GLU A 216 7.99 -4.44 -8.63
C GLU A 216 9.42 -3.94 -8.36
N GLU A 217 10.11 -3.46 -9.40
CA GLU A 217 11.41 -2.81 -9.30
C GLU A 217 11.34 -1.50 -8.51
N VAL A 218 10.31 -0.70 -8.76
CA VAL A 218 10.05 0.53 -7.99
C VAL A 218 9.87 0.20 -6.52
N GLN A 219 9.01 -0.76 -6.19
CA GLN A 219 8.80 -1.19 -4.80
C GLN A 219 10.10 -1.67 -4.14
N ALA A 220 10.93 -2.43 -4.86
CA ALA A 220 12.21 -2.90 -4.34
C ALA A 220 13.20 -1.76 -4.07
N ILE A 221 13.24 -0.74 -4.94
CA ILE A 221 14.07 0.46 -4.75
C ILE A 221 13.60 1.24 -3.52
N MET A 222 12.28 1.45 -3.38
CA MET A 222 11.70 2.14 -2.22
C MET A 222 11.99 1.37 -0.92
N ALA A 223 11.85 0.04 -0.93
CA ALA A 223 12.16 -0.82 0.20
C ALA A 223 13.63 -0.69 0.63
N ALA A 224 14.55 -0.68 -0.33
CA ALA A 224 15.98 -0.45 -0.05
C ALA A 224 16.21 0.93 0.57
N GLY A 225 15.50 1.97 0.10
CA GLY A 225 15.53 3.31 0.68
C GLY A 225 15.07 3.34 2.15
N VAL A 226 14.08 2.55 2.52
CA VAL A 226 13.65 2.39 3.93
C VAL A 226 14.77 1.78 4.77
N GLU A 227 15.41 0.71 4.30
CA GLU A 227 16.49 0.03 5.02
C GLU A 227 17.72 0.94 5.23
N THR A 228 18.01 1.81 4.27
CA THR A 228 19.16 2.74 4.34
C THR A 228 18.83 4.06 5.03
N GLY A 229 17.55 4.35 5.30
CA GLY A 229 17.12 5.62 5.86
C GLY A 229 17.11 6.78 4.86
N THR A 230 17.04 6.49 3.56
CA THR A 230 17.21 7.45 2.45
C THR A 230 16.07 7.31 1.44
N TRP A 231 14.85 7.47 1.91
CA TRP A 231 13.64 7.43 1.09
C TRP A 231 13.29 8.79 0.46
N ASN A 232 14.06 9.86 0.76
CA ASN A 232 13.88 11.22 0.23
C ASN A 232 15.05 11.73 -0.61
#